data_AF-A0AAV7WJB0-F1
#
_entry.id   AF-A0AAV7WJB0-F1
#
_cell.length_a   1.000
_cell.length_b   1.000
_cell.length_c   1.000
_cell.angle_alpha   90.00
_cell.angle_beta   90.00
_cell.angle_gamma   90.00
#
_symmetry.space_group_name_H-M   'P 1'
#
loop_
_entity.id
_entity.type
_entity.pdbx_description
1 polymer ?
#
loop_
_entity_poly.entity_id
_entity_poly.type
_entity_poly.pdbx_seq_one_letter_code
_entity_poly.pdbx_strand_id
1 'polypeptide(L)'
;MEALAKRSTFPECFSPGNLEEVPEAATVAALDNRSWTMTMDEQLVLWASARPEDWQLGGKAHVYLWGSGQQGQLADIGSSALVPTLASSLVQADQVICGQNCTFLIQISGTVLSFGEGSYGRLGHGNSDDLSIPTVVTALQGYVVTQIATSCGSDGHSLALTDSGEAFSWGDGDYGKLGHGNSERQRRPRLIEIFQGEEVVQVSISWCLSACLKSVTA
;
A
#
# COMPACT_ATOMS: atom_id res chain seq x y z
N MET A 1 17.30 7.03 -23.59
CA MET A 1 17.02 8.12 -24.56
C MET A 1 17.82 8.00 -25.86
N GLU A 2 19.12 7.66 -25.83
CA GLU A 2 19.90 7.54 -27.09
C GLU A 2 19.43 6.45 -28.06
N ALA A 3 18.92 5.32 -27.56
CA ALA A 3 18.44 4.22 -28.42
C ALA A 3 17.20 4.60 -29.24
N LEU A 4 16.29 5.39 -28.66
CA LEU A 4 15.12 5.94 -29.34
C LEU A 4 15.52 6.94 -30.42
N ALA A 5 16.51 7.80 -30.14
CA ALA A 5 17.01 8.77 -31.11
C ALA A 5 17.81 8.12 -32.26
N LYS A 6 18.51 7.02 -31.99
CA LYS A 6 19.37 6.33 -32.97
C LYS A 6 18.71 5.11 -33.63
N ARG A 7 17.46 4.78 -33.27
CA ARG A 7 16.72 3.60 -33.74
C ARG A 7 17.52 2.29 -33.56
N SER A 8 18.30 2.18 -32.48
CA SER A 8 19.06 0.99 -32.14
C SER A 8 18.26 0.08 -31.21
N THR A 9 18.61 -1.21 -31.18
CA THR A 9 18.03 -2.16 -30.22
C THR A 9 18.30 -1.70 -28.78
N PHE A 10 17.35 -1.95 -27.88
CA PHE A 10 17.54 -1.67 -26.46
C PHE A 10 18.55 -2.66 -25.85
N PRO A 11 19.36 -2.24 -24.87
CA PRO A 11 20.24 -3.15 -24.14
C PRO A 11 19.44 -4.26 -23.43
N GLU A 12 20.00 -5.45 -23.29
CA GLU A 12 19.34 -6.62 -22.68
C GLU A 12 18.83 -6.38 -21.24
N CYS A 13 19.36 -5.37 -20.53
CA CYS A 13 18.83 -4.99 -19.22
C CYS A 13 17.42 -4.36 -19.25
N PHE A 14 16.90 -4.02 -20.44
CA PHE A 14 15.55 -3.48 -20.64
C PHE A 14 14.56 -4.51 -21.20
N SER A 15 14.97 -5.72 -21.55
CA SER A 15 14.05 -6.80 -21.94
C SER A 15 13.55 -7.54 -20.70
N PRO A 16 12.26 -7.45 -20.31
CA PRO A 16 11.72 -8.27 -19.24
C PRO A 16 11.75 -9.72 -19.71
N GLY A 17 12.55 -10.57 -19.07
CA GLY A 17 12.81 -11.95 -19.50
C GLY A 17 11.63 -12.92 -19.38
N ASN A 18 10.37 -12.45 -19.36
CA ASN A 18 9.21 -13.31 -19.11
C ASN A 18 7.91 -12.88 -19.82
N LEU A 19 8.00 -12.34 -21.04
CA LEU A 19 6.83 -12.08 -21.88
C LEU A 19 6.69 -13.19 -22.92
N GLU A 20 5.46 -13.69 -23.08
CA GLU A 20 5.08 -14.75 -24.02
C GLU A 20 5.49 -14.36 -25.46
N GLU A 21 6.30 -15.21 -26.12
CA GLU A 21 6.82 -14.94 -27.46
C GLU A 21 5.69 -14.87 -28.49
N VAL A 22 5.45 -13.68 -29.04
CA VAL A 22 4.49 -13.45 -30.12
C VAL A 22 5.01 -14.13 -31.39
N PRO A 23 4.16 -14.88 -32.14
CA PRO A 23 4.60 -15.60 -33.34
C PRO A 23 5.32 -14.70 -34.35
N GLU A 24 6.46 -15.19 -34.85
CA GLU A 24 7.49 -14.46 -35.61
C GLU A 24 6.93 -13.69 -36.81
N ALA A 25 5.90 -14.22 -37.50
CA ALA A 25 5.25 -13.56 -38.63
C ALA A 25 4.53 -12.25 -38.27
N ALA A 26 4.04 -12.10 -37.03
CA ALA A 26 3.46 -10.86 -36.53
C ALA A 26 4.54 -9.86 -36.05
N THR A 27 5.69 -10.37 -35.62
CA THR A 27 6.81 -9.54 -35.13
C THR A 27 7.50 -8.76 -36.26
N VAL A 28 7.64 -9.33 -37.46
CA VAL A 28 8.31 -8.67 -38.59
C VAL A 28 7.56 -7.42 -39.06
N ALA A 29 6.23 -7.43 -39.02
CA ALA A 29 5.42 -6.25 -39.34
C ALA A 29 5.41 -5.21 -38.21
N ALA A 30 5.50 -5.65 -36.95
CA ALA A 30 5.51 -4.78 -35.77
C ALA A 30 6.90 -4.14 -35.50
N LEU A 31 7.98 -4.70 -36.06
CA LEU A 31 9.35 -4.20 -35.93
C LEU A 31 9.77 -3.23 -37.06
N ASP A 32 8.92 -3.01 -38.06
CA ASP A 32 9.20 -2.07 -39.15
C ASP A 32 8.94 -0.60 -38.75
N ASN A 33 9.89 -0.04 -38.01
CA ASN A 33 9.91 1.36 -37.58
C ASN A 33 10.14 2.36 -38.74
N ARG A 34 10.18 1.92 -40.01
CA ARG A 34 10.32 2.82 -41.17
C ARG A 34 9.02 3.53 -41.53
N SER A 35 7.89 3.03 -41.05
CA SER A 35 6.57 3.64 -41.22
C SER A 35 6.29 4.82 -40.27
N TRP A 36 7.12 4.98 -39.23
CA TRP A 36 6.99 6.03 -38.22
C TRP A 36 7.82 7.26 -38.60
N THR A 37 7.13 8.38 -38.79
CA THR A 37 7.74 9.68 -39.09
C THR A 37 8.12 10.40 -37.80
N MET A 38 9.09 11.33 -37.86
CA MET A 38 9.50 12.12 -36.69
C MET A 38 8.33 12.86 -36.02
N THR A 39 7.34 13.30 -36.81
CA THR A 39 6.12 13.94 -36.29
C THR A 39 5.24 12.97 -35.51
N MET A 40 5.20 11.69 -35.90
CA MET A 40 4.48 10.65 -35.14
C MET A 40 5.22 10.31 -33.84
N ASP A 41 6.56 10.30 -33.87
CA ASP A 41 7.38 10.12 -32.67
C ASP A 41 7.17 11.29 -31.68
N GLU A 42 7.13 12.54 -32.16
CA GLU A 42 6.80 13.71 -31.35
C GLU A 42 5.39 13.63 -30.77
N GLN A 43 4.40 13.18 -31.55
CA GLN A 43 3.03 12.99 -31.07
C GLN A 43 2.92 11.89 -30.02
N LEU A 44 3.67 10.79 -30.16
CA LEU A 44 3.75 9.72 -29.17
C LEU A 44 4.40 10.22 -27.87
N VAL A 45 5.49 10.98 -27.96
CA VAL A 45 6.15 11.56 -26.80
C VAL A 45 5.24 12.56 -26.10
N LEU A 46 4.53 13.41 -26.86
CA LEU A 46 3.53 14.33 -26.30
C LEU A 46 2.36 13.58 -25.66
N TRP A 47 1.85 12.52 -26.30
CA TRP A 47 0.78 11.68 -25.76
C TRP A 47 1.23 11.01 -24.45
N ALA A 48 2.40 10.37 -24.43
CA ALA A 48 2.99 9.73 -23.26
C ALA A 48 3.49 10.71 -22.19
N SER A 49 3.57 12.01 -22.49
CA SER A 49 3.90 13.05 -21.51
C SER A 49 2.66 13.82 -21.03
N ALA A 50 1.52 13.67 -21.72
CA ALA A 50 0.31 14.44 -21.42
C ALA A 50 -0.46 13.92 -20.19
N ARG A 51 -0.27 12.66 -19.77
CA ARG A 51 -0.92 12.07 -18.60
C ARG A 51 0.01 11.15 -17.79
N PRO A 52 1.10 11.68 -17.21
CA PRO A 52 2.08 10.90 -16.44
C PRO A 52 1.45 9.98 -15.38
N GLU A 53 0.35 10.41 -14.79
CA GLU A 53 -0.52 9.67 -13.87
C GLU A 53 -1.19 8.38 -14.41
N ASP A 54 -1.37 8.22 -15.72
CA ASP A 54 -2.05 7.04 -16.31
C ASP A 54 -1.07 5.86 -16.51
N TRP A 55 0.24 6.10 -16.41
CA TRP A 55 1.30 5.11 -16.68
C TRP A 55 2.43 5.08 -15.64
N GLN A 56 2.28 5.79 -14.51
CA GLN A 56 3.12 5.55 -13.34
C GLN A 56 2.83 4.15 -12.76
N LEU A 57 3.86 3.49 -12.21
CA LEU A 57 3.64 2.31 -11.35
C LEU A 57 2.65 2.72 -10.26
N GLY A 58 1.50 2.04 -10.19
CA GLY A 58 0.38 2.41 -9.32
C GLY A 58 -0.51 3.54 -9.83
N GLY A 59 -0.75 3.61 -11.16
CA GLY A 59 -1.66 4.58 -11.80
C GLY A 59 -3.04 4.74 -11.13
N LYS A 60 -3.83 5.73 -11.56
CA LYS A 60 -5.08 6.18 -10.87
C LYS A 60 -5.94 5.03 -10.32
N ALA A 61 -5.77 4.73 -9.03
CA ALA A 61 -6.60 3.77 -8.32
C ALA A 61 -7.89 4.47 -7.90
N HIS A 62 -9.03 3.89 -8.31
CA HIS A 62 -10.33 4.33 -7.84
C HIS A 62 -10.71 3.47 -6.65
N VAL A 63 -10.68 4.05 -5.45
CA VAL A 63 -11.10 3.36 -4.24
C VAL A 63 -12.60 3.57 -4.04
N TYR A 64 -13.34 2.47 -3.90
CA TYR A 64 -14.75 2.51 -3.56
C TYR A 64 -14.94 1.99 -2.14
N LEU A 65 -15.60 2.75 -1.29
CA LEU A 65 -15.97 2.33 0.07
C LEU A 65 -17.48 2.33 0.23
N TRP A 66 -17.96 1.46 1.11
CA TRP A 66 -19.36 1.37 1.51
C TRP A 66 -19.48 0.78 2.91
N GLY A 67 -20.65 0.91 3.53
CA GLY A 67 -20.95 0.41 4.86
C GLY A 67 -21.17 1.54 5.88
N SER A 68 -20.81 1.27 7.14
CA SER A 68 -20.90 2.23 8.23
C SER A 68 -19.75 3.23 8.16
N GLY A 69 -20.06 4.52 8.30
CA GLY A 69 -19.09 5.62 8.35
C GLY A 69 -19.27 6.54 9.57
N GLN A 70 -19.99 6.08 10.60
CA GLN A 70 -20.35 6.91 11.76
C GLN A 70 -19.13 7.47 12.50
N GLN A 71 -17.99 6.77 12.44
CA GLN A 71 -16.72 7.17 13.05
C GLN A 71 -15.73 7.77 12.04
N GLY A 72 -16.19 8.13 10.85
CA GLY A 72 -15.35 8.74 9.82
C GLY A 72 -14.52 7.75 8.99
N GLN A 73 -14.71 6.44 9.14
CA GLN A 73 -13.94 5.40 8.42
C GLN A 73 -14.20 5.32 6.90
N LEU A 74 -15.11 6.17 6.39
CA LEU A 74 -15.41 6.32 4.95
C LEU A 74 -14.88 7.64 4.37
N ALA A 75 -14.09 8.39 5.13
CA ALA A 75 -13.50 9.66 4.70
C ALA A 75 -14.53 10.64 4.10
N ASP A 76 -14.40 10.99 2.83
CA ASP A 76 -15.20 11.98 2.10
C ASP A 76 -16.62 11.50 1.74
N ILE A 77 -16.92 10.20 1.87
CA ILE A 77 -18.25 9.64 1.56
C ILE A 77 -19.27 9.96 2.66
N GLY A 78 -18.83 10.20 3.89
CA GLY A 78 -19.68 10.58 5.02
C GLY A 78 -20.11 9.40 5.90
N SER A 79 -21.28 9.52 6.53
CA SER A 79 -21.64 8.72 7.72
C SER A 79 -22.20 7.31 7.42
N SER A 80 -22.59 7.04 6.19
CA SER A 80 -23.10 5.75 5.74
C SER A 80 -23.19 5.70 4.22
N ALA A 81 -22.84 4.56 3.63
CA ALA A 81 -23.05 4.29 2.21
C ALA A 81 -23.58 2.88 2.02
N LEU A 82 -24.74 2.74 1.36
CA LEU A 82 -25.37 1.44 1.11
C LEU A 82 -24.92 0.79 -0.21
N VAL A 83 -24.17 1.54 -1.02
CA VAL A 83 -23.65 1.12 -2.32
C VAL A 83 -22.18 1.54 -2.44
N PRO A 84 -21.35 0.81 -3.21
CA PRO A 84 -19.97 1.21 -3.47
C PRO A 84 -19.89 2.65 -3.99
N THR A 85 -19.28 3.52 -3.20
CA THR A 85 -19.19 4.96 -3.49
C THR A 85 -17.73 5.34 -3.65
N LEU A 86 -17.41 6.14 -4.66
CA LEU A 86 -16.04 6.57 -4.93
C LEU A 86 -15.53 7.47 -3.80
N ALA A 87 -14.43 7.07 -3.17
CA ALA A 87 -13.69 7.88 -2.21
C ALA A 87 -12.63 8.68 -2.98
N SER A 88 -12.97 9.93 -3.31
CA SER A 88 -12.14 10.80 -4.14
C SER A 88 -10.89 11.28 -3.39
N SER A 89 -10.90 11.16 -2.06
CA SER A 89 -9.75 11.47 -1.21
C SER A 89 -8.62 10.42 -1.28
N LEU A 90 -8.86 9.26 -1.89
CA LEU A 90 -7.99 8.07 -1.80
C LEU A 90 -7.24 7.69 -3.09
N VAL A 91 -7.06 8.65 -4.01
CA VAL A 91 -6.59 8.42 -5.40
C VAL A 91 -5.16 7.86 -5.53
N GLN A 92 -4.41 7.76 -4.42
CA GLN A 92 -3.02 7.27 -4.39
C GLN A 92 -2.79 6.09 -3.44
N ALA A 93 -3.86 5.40 -3.02
CA ALA A 93 -3.73 4.19 -2.22
C ALA A 93 -3.35 3.00 -3.12
N ASP A 94 -2.24 2.33 -2.78
CA ASP A 94 -1.86 1.04 -3.34
C ASP A 94 -2.66 -0.08 -2.69
N GLN A 95 -2.80 -0.02 -1.36
CA GLN A 95 -3.58 -0.97 -0.57
C GLN A 95 -4.52 -0.24 0.39
N VAL A 96 -5.70 -0.84 0.59
CA VAL A 96 -6.72 -0.37 1.53
C VAL A 96 -7.02 -1.50 2.49
N ILE A 97 -6.86 -1.25 3.79
CA ILE A 97 -7.05 -2.25 4.84
C ILE A 97 -8.13 -1.76 5.79
N CYS A 98 -9.25 -2.49 5.85
CA CYS A 98 -10.36 -2.18 6.73
C CYS A 98 -10.24 -2.97 8.05
N GLY A 99 -10.45 -2.29 9.18
CA GLY A 99 -10.49 -2.88 10.52
C GLY A 99 -11.78 -2.58 11.26
N GLN A 100 -11.74 -2.68 12.59
CA GLN A 100 -12.86 -2.30 13.45
C GLN A 100 -13.09 -0.78 13.38
N ASN A 101 -14.09 -0.35 12.59
CA ASN A 101 -14.45 1.06 12.39
C ASN A 101 -13.26 1.97 12.02
N CYS A 102 -12.20 1.42 11.44
CA CYS A 102 -11.02 2.16 10.99
C CYS A 102 -10.56 1.62 9.65
N THR A 103 -9.85 2.47 8.91
CA THR A 103 -9.29 2.16 7.60
C THR A 103 -7.85 2.65 7.56
N PHE A 104 -6.96 1.80 7.03
CA PHE A 104 -5.58 2.13 6.74
C PHE A 104 -5.34 2.12 5.24
N LEU A 105 -4.40 2.95 4.81
CA LEU A 105 -3.96 3.05 3.43
C LEU A 105 -2.46 2.91 3.39
N ILE A 106 -1.97 2.13 2.42
CA ILE A 106 -0.57 2.09 2.07
C ILE A 106 -0.45 2.74 0.70
N GLN A 107 0.40 3.74 0.59
CA GLN A 107 0.77 4.34 -0.69
C GLN A 107 1.89 3.54 -1.34
N ILE A 108 2.10 3.71 -2.65
CA ILE A 108 3.18 3.06 -3.42
C ILE A 108 4.57 3.38 -2.83
N SER A 109 4.71 4.53 -2.17
CA SER A 109 5.93 4.93 -1.46
C SER A 109 6.19 4.15 -0.17
N GLY A 110 5.25 3.31 0.27
CA GLY A 110 5.23 2.67 1.59
C GLY A 110 4.73 3.58 2.72
N THR A 111 4.25 4.79 2.41
CA THR A 111 3.68 5.70 3.41
C THR A 111 2.32 5.19 3.88
N VAL A 112 2.12 5.19 5.20
CA VAL A 112 0.88 4.74 5.84
C VAL A 112 0.02 5.92 6.26
N LEU A 113 -1.26 5.87 5.89
CA LEU A 113 -2.30 6.76 6.40
C LEU A 113 -3.36 5.96 7.15
N SER A 114 -3.97 6.55 8.16
CA SER A 114 -5.06 5.96 8.92
C SER A 114 -6.17 6.96 9.19
N PHE A 115 -7.40 6.46 9.29
CA PHE A 115 -8.61 7.22 9.63
C PHE A 115 -9.71 6.29 10.17
N GLY A 116 -10.73 6.87 10.79
CA GLY A 116 -11.83 6.21 11.48
C GLY A 116 -11.76 6.36 13.00
N GLU A 117 -12.20 5.34 13.73
CA GLU A 117 -12.20 5.31 15.19
C GLU A 117 -10.78 5.27 15.77
N GLY A 118 -10.48 6.13 16.74
CA GLY A 118 -9.19 6.28 17.42
C GLY A 118 -9.05 5.50 18.72
N SER A 119 -10.14 4.94 19.24
CA SER A 119 -10.17 4.22 20.52
C SER A 119 -9.00 3.24 20.67
N TYR A 120 -8.44 3.20 21.88
CA TYR A 120 -7.27 2.37 22.25
C TYR A 120 -5.97 2.72 21.49
N GLY A 121 -5.95 3.84 20.76
CA GLY A 121 -4.78 4.25 19.98
C GLY A 121 -4.60 3.44 18.70
N ARG A 122 -5.68 2.82 18.18
CA ARG A 122 -5.63 1.96 16.99
C ARG A 122 -5.14 2.66 15.73
N LEU A 123 -5.26 3.99 15.63
CA LEU A 123 -4.79 4.74 14.47
C LEU A 123 -3.28 5.02 14.50
N GLY A 124 -2.61 4.86 15.65
CA GLY A 124 -1.16 4.95 15.75
C GLY A 124 -0.57 6.37 15.88
N HIS A 125 -1.39 7.40 16.13
CA HIS A 125 -0.92 8.80 16.24
C HIS A 125 -0.44 9.21 17.65
N GLY A 126 -0.58 8.34 18.64
CA GLY A 126 -0.18 8.59 20.03
C GLY A 126 -1.29 9.11 20.94
N ASN A 127 -2.51 9.28 20.43
CA ASN A 127 -3.71 9.66 21.15
C ASN A 127 -4.79 8.57 20.97
N SER A 128 -6.06 8.88 21.25
CA SER A 128 -7.19 8.00 20.97
C SER A 128 -8.34 8.75 20.30
N ASP A 129 -7.97 9.75 19.49
CA ASP A 129 -8.92 10.66 18.84
C ASP A 129 -9.38 10.05 17.52
N ASP A 130 -10.67 10.19 17.21
CA ASP A 130 -11.24 9.75 15.93
C ASP A 130 -10.81 10.70 14.81
N LEU A 131 -10.55 10.15 13.62
CA LEU A 131 -10.11 10.91 12.45
C LEU A 131 -11.03 10.65 11.27
N SER A 132 -11.69 11.68 10.75
CA SER A 132 -12.52 11.56 9.53
C SER A 132 -11.74 11.80 8.24
N ILE A 133 -10.45 12.14 8.33
CA ILE A 133 -9.59 12.46 7.19
C ILE A 133 -8.36 11.54 7.25
N PRO A 134 -7.98 10.89 6.13
CA PRO A 134 -6.75 10.12 6.05
C PRO A 134 -5.55 10.95 6.54
N THR A 135 -4.91 10.48 7.60
CA THR A 135 -3.80 11.20 8.25
C THR A 135 -2.57 10.30 8.28
N VAL A 136 -1.40 10.87 7.98
CA VAL A 136 -0.13 10.13 7.96
C VAL A 136 0.23 9.64 9.37
N VAL A 137 0.56 8.36 9.48
CA VAL A 137 1.07 7.76 10.72
C VAL A 137 2.55 8.10 10.85
N THR A 138 2.86 9.24 11.48
CA THR A 138 4.22 9.80 11.54
C THR A 138 5.24 8.86 12.18
N ALA A 139 4.82 7.95 13.05
CA ALA A 139 5.71 6.98 13.70
C ALA A 139 6.31 5.96 12.71
N LEU A 140 5.69 5.75 11.55
CA LEU A 140 6.19 4.87 10.49
C LEU A 140 6.93 5.64 9.39
N GLN A 141 7.08 6.97 9.51
CA GLN A 141 7.87 7.73 8.53
C GLN A 141 9.33 7.30 8.56
N GLY A 142 9.90 7.11 7.38
CA GLY A 142 11.26 6.58 7.19
C GLY A 142 11.31 5.08 6.94
N TYR A 143 10.20 4.37 7.14
CA TYR A 143 10.04 2.96 6.78
C TYR A 143 9.17 2.82 5.53
N VAL A 144 9.47 1.83 4.70
CA VAL A 144 8.64 1.45 3.55
C VAL A 144 7.74 0.30 3.99
N VAL A 145 6.49 0.59 4.31
CA VAL A 145 5.53 -0.42 4.77
C VAL A 145 4.96 -1.18 3.57
N THR A 146 5.04 -2.50 3.62
CA THR A 146 4.58 -3.41 2.56
C THR A 146 3.25 -4.09 2.88
N GLN A 147 2.98 -4.29 4.18
CA GLN A 147 1.76 -4.95 4.63
C GLN A 147 1.26 -4.33 5.94
N ILE A 148 -0.06 -4.21 6.08
CA ILE A 148 -0.74 -3.92 7.35
C ILE A 148 -1.78 -5.00 7.61
N ALA A 149 -1.82 -5.46 8.85
CA ALA A 149 -2.92 -6.25 9.38
C ALA A 149 -3.58 -5.48 10.53
N THR A 150 -4.90 -5.55 10.64
CA THR A 150 -5.63 -4.90 11.74
C THR A 150 -6.78 -5.78 12.20
N SER A 151 -7.11 -5.73 13.49
CA SER A 151 -8.23 -6.48 14.04
C SER A 151 -9.58 -5.91 13.58
N CYS A 152 -10.51 -6.81 13.27
CA CYS A 152 -11.92 -6.51 12.99
C CYS A 152 -12.83 -6.72 14.21
N GLY A 153 -12.29 -6.68 15.43
CA GLY A 153 -13.06 -6.91 16.68
C GLY A 153 -12.30 -6.55 17.96
N SER A 154 -13.04 -6.51 19.08
CA SER A 154 -12.57 -6.14 20.43
C SER A 154 -11.97 -4.72 20.49
N ASP A 155 -11.08 -4.47 21.45
CA ASP A 155 -10.46 -3.16 21.70
C ASP A 155 -9.43 -2.78 20.60
N GLY A 156 -9.15 -3.69 19.66
CA GLY A 156 -8.44 -3.42 18.41
C GLY A 156 -6.92 -3.31 18.56
N HIS A 157 -6.19 -3.97 17.66
CA HIS A 157 -4.74 -3.80 17.50
C HIS A 157 -4.38 -3.96 16.03
N SER A 158 -3.19 -3.47 15.67
CA SER A 158 -2.70 -3.44 14.30
C SER A 158 -1.22 -3.81 14.27
N LEU A 159 -0.82 -4.38 13.14
CA LEU A 159 0.55 -4.75 12.80
C LEU A 159 0.92 -4.11 11.47
N ALA A 160 2.17 -3.68 11.34
CA ALA A 160 2.77 -3.28 10.06
C ALA A 160 4.04 -4.08 9.82
N LEU A 161 4.28 -4.42 8.56
CA LEU A 161 5.50 -5.05 8.08
C LEU A 161 6.19 -4.13 7.09
N THR A 162 7.49 -3.96 7.23
CA THR A 162 8.32 -3.18 6.30
C THR A 162 8.97 -4.06 5.24
N ASP A 163 9.50 -3.44 4.18
CA ASP A 163 10.33 -4.12 3.17
C ASP A 163 11.64 -4.68 3.73
N SER A 164 12.15 -4.09 4.82
CA SER A 164 13.30 -4.57 5.60
C SER A 164 12.98 -5.79 6.47
N GLY A 165 11.73 -6.27 6.49
CA GLY A 165 11.29 -7.39 7.34
C GLY A 165 11.04 -7.02 8.80
N GLU A 166 11.00 -5.72 9.13
CA GLU A 166 10.73 -5.23 10.48
C GLU A 166 9.22 -5.21 10.76
N ALA A 167 8.82 -5.76 11.90
CA ALA A 167 7.43 -5.81 12.33
C ALA A 167 7.15 -4.78 13.44
N PHE A 168 6.10 -4.00 13.26
CA PHE A 168 5.60 -3.02 14.23
C PHE A 168 4.22 -3.40 14.72
N SER A 169 3.91 -3.11 15.99
CA SER A 169 2.60 -3.33 16.58
C SER A 169 2.11 -2.12 17.37
N TRP A 170 0.80 -1.88 17.36
CA TRP A 170 0.15 -0.86 18.18
C TRP A 170 -1.34 -1.14 18.42
N GLY A 171 -1.96 -0.30 19.24
CA GLY A 171 -3.33 -0.44 19.72
C GLY A 171 -3.38 -1.03 21.12
N ASP A 172 -4.42 -1.82 21.38
CA ASP A 172 -4.66 -2.41 22.68
C ASP A 172 -3.63 -3.50 23.04
N GLY A 173 -3.18 -3.48 24.31
CA GLY A 173 -2.11 -4.35 24.81
C GLY A 173 -2.58 -5.65 25.46
N ASP A 174 -3.89 -5.84 25.66
CA ASP A 174 -4.38 -6.96 26.46
C ASP A 174 -3.96 -8.31 25.89
N TYR A 175 -3.72 -9.27 26.77
CA TYR A 175 -3.23 -10.61 26.47
C TYR A 175 -1.82 -10.66 25.84
N GLY A 176 -1.08 -9.55 25.80
CA GLY A 176 0.26 -9.49 25.22
C GLY A 176 0.26 -9.61 23.69
N LYS A 177 -0.87 -9.36 23.03
CA LYS A 177 -1.05 -9.48 21.57
C LYS A 177 -0.15 -8.56 20.73
N LEU A 178 0.48 -7.56 21.36
CA LEU A 178 1.48 -6.69 20.74
C LEU A 178 2.90 -7.29 20.74
N GLY A 179 3.17 -8.37 21.48
CA GLY A 179 4.46 -9.05 21.41
C GLY A 179 5.64 -8.31 22.09
N HIS A 180 5.38 -7.32 22.93
CA HIS A 180 6.42 -6.56 23.66
C HIS A 180 6.80 -7.14 25.04
N GLY A 181 6.37 -8.38 25.34
CA GLY A 181 6.62 -9.03 26.64
C GLY A 181 5.83 -8.43 27.81
N ASN A 182 4.81 -7.61 27.53
CA ASN A 182 3.90 -7.02 28.51
C ASN A 182 2.50 -6.85 27.91
N SER A 183 1.55 -6.36 28.71
CA SER A 183 0.18 -6.06 28.28
C SER A 183 -0.10 -4.55 28.17
N GLU A 184 0.93 -3.73 27.97
CA GLU A 184 0.77 -2.28 27.91
C GLU A 184 0.28 -1.84 26.53
N ARG A 185 -0.73 -0.96 26.53
CA ARG A 185 -1.23 -0.31 25.32
C ARG A 185 -0.14 0.52 24.64
N GLN A 186 -0.01 0.38 23.32
CA GLN A 186 0.89 1.19 22.51
C GLN A 186 0.07 2.10 21.61
N ARG A 187 0.09 3.42 21.85
CA ARG A 187 -0.67 4.37 21.03
C ARG A 187 0.05 4.79 19.75
N ARG A 188 1.31 4.38 19.59
CA ARG A 188 2.12 4.55 18.38
C ARG A 188 2.70 3.19 17.98
N PRO A 189 2.87 2.93 16.67
CA PRO A 189 3.67 1.83 16.16
C PRO A 189 4.98 1.69 16.94
N ARG A 190 5.19 0.51 17.51
CA ARG A 190 6.42 0.15 18.23
C ARG A 190 7.01 -1.09 17.60
N LEU A 191 8.33 -1.09 17.41
CA LEU A 191 9.07 -2.22 16.89
C LEU A 191 8.92 -3.43 17.81
N ILE A 192 8.68 -4.60 17.22
CA ILE A 192 8.65 -5.89 17.93
C ILE A 192 10.07 -6.44 17.97
N GLU A 193 10.82 -6.08 19.02
CA GLU A 193 12.27 -6.35 19.13
C GLU A 193 12.64 -7.85 19.05
N ILE A 194 11.73 -8.76 19.42
CA ILE A 194 12.00 -10.21 19.33
C ILE A 194 12.17 -10.71 17.87
N PHE A 195 11.74 -9.92 16.89
CA PHE A 195 11.94 -10.21 15.46
C PHE A 195 13.05 -9.36 14.83
N GLN A 196 13.79 -8.59 15.62
CA GLN A 196 14.87 -7.78 15.08
C GLN A 196 16.01 -8.67 14.58
N GLY A 197 16.38 -8.51 13.30
CA GLY A 197 17.37 -9.37 12.63
C GLY A 197 16.78 -10.62 11.99
N GLU A 198 15.46 -10.83 12.09
CA GLU A 198 14.74 -11.91 11.43
C GLU A 198 13.97 -11.36 10.24
N GLU A 199 13.92 -12.11 9.13
CA GLU A 199 13.14 -11.72 7.96
C GLU A 199 11.68 -12.17 8.13
N VAL A 200 10.83 -11.27 8.63
CA VAL A 200 9.38 -11.48 8.65
C VAL A 200 8.83 -11.26 7.24
N VAL A 201 8.11 -12.25 6.71
CA VAL A 201 7.57 -12.22 5.33
C VAL A 201 6.07 -11.96 5.28
N GLN A 202 5.37 -12.22 6.39
CA GLN A 202 3.92 -12.03 6.45
C GLN A 202 3.46 -11.79 7.88
N VAL A 203 2.51 -10.88 8.04
CA VAL A 203 1.78 -10.66 9.29
C VAL A 203 0.29 -10.97 9.13
N SER A 204 -0.32 -11.50 10.18
CA SER A 204 -1.75 -11.78 10.26
C SER A 204 -2.26 -11.51 11.67
N ILE A 205 -3.51 -11.05 11.76
CA ILE A 205 -4.18 -10.73 13.01
C ILE A 205 -5.54 -11.43 13.06
N SER A 206 -5.87 -11.91 14.25
CA SER A 206 -7.22 -12.30 14.66
C SER A 206 -7.60 -11.53 15.93
N TRP A 207 -8.80 -11.77 16.47
CA TRP A 207 -9.33 -11.00 17.60
C TRP A 207 -8.40 -10.91 18.82
N CYS A 208 -7.64 -11.98 19.13
CA CYS A 208 -6.74 -12.01 20.29
C CYS A 208 -5.30 -12.43 19.94
N LEU A 209 -5.04 -12.87 18.70
CA LEU A 209 -3.76 -13.45 18.31
C LEU A 209 -3.16 -12.67 17.15
N SER A 210 -1.88 -12.38 17.29
CA SER A 210 -0.98 -11.94 16.23
C SER A 210 -0.14 -13.13 15.77
N ALA A 211 0.00 -13.31 14.46
CA ALA A 211 0.88 -14.31 13.87
C ALA A 211 1.82 -13.66 12.86
N CYS A 212 3.07 -14.09 12.85
CA CYS A 212 4.06 -13.68 11.86
C CYS A 212 4.72 -14.93 11.25
N LEU A 213 4.88 -14.93 9.94
CA LEU A 213 5.64 -15.94 9.22
C LEU A 213 7.06 -15.41 8.98
N LYS A 214 8.06 -16.25 9.21
CA LYS A 214 9.47 -15.94 8.94
C LYS A 214 9.95 -16.71 7.71
N SER A 215 10.87 -16.10 6.97
CA SER A 215 11.64 -16.80 5.94
C SER A 215 12.55 -17.83 6.62
N VAL A 216 12.57 -19.07 6.10
CA VAL A 216 13.58 -20.08 6.47
C VAL A 216 14.45 -20.29 5.24
N THR A 217 15.55 -19.55 5.15
CA THR A 217 16.61 -19.85 4.19
C THR A 217 17.39 -21.06 4.72
N ALA A 218 17.38 -22.15 3.94
CA ALA A 218 18.20 -23.33 4.17
C ALA A 218 19.69 -23.08 3.83
#